data_AF-A0A2Z6MST5-F1
#
_entry.id   AF-A0A2Z6MST5-F1
#
_cell.length_a   1.000
_cell.length_b   1.000
_cell.length_c   1.000
_cell.angle_alpha   90.00
_cell.angle_beta   90.00
_cell.angle_gamma   90.00
#
_symmetry.space_group_name_H-M   'P 1'
#
loop_
_entity.id
_entity.type
_entity.pdbx_description
1 polymer ?
#
loop_
_entity_poly.entity_id
_entity_poly.type
_entity_poly.pdbx_seq_one_letter_code
_entity_poly.pdbx_strand_id
1 'polypeptide(L)'
;MYMIMLIMRGWNECRPSMWFHHDLGRDTGEFDFELEKPTRYVPWCSVDPFPSPENLEDEISKFPLYFNGPPPFECTVKAGEILYLPSMWFHHVRQSGEDGELTIAINYWYDMQFDIKYAYFLRVQ
;
A
#
# COMPACT_ATOMS: atom_id res chain seq x y z
N MET A 1 -5.75 11.18 -9.54
CA MET A 1 -5.24 10.15 -8.62
C MET A 1 -6.11 10.14 -7.37
N TYR A 2 -6.64 8.99 -6.96
CA TYR A 2 -7.44 8.84 -5.76
C TYR A 2 -6.57 8.19 -4.66
N MET A 3 -6.33 8.89 -3.56
CA MET A 3 -5.42 8.41 -2.52
C MET A 3 -6.20 8.27 -1.21
N ILE A 4 -6.30 7.03 -0.73
CA ILE A 4 -6.88 6.73 0.57
C ILE A 4 -5.75 6.61 1.56
N MET A 5 -5.80 7.43 2.58
CA MET A 5 -4.85 7.45 3.65
C MET A 5 -5.38 6.57 4.78
N LEU A 6 -4.75 5.42 4.94
CA LEU A 6 -5.20 4.40 5.87
C LEU A 6 -4.61 4.68 7.25
N ILE A 7 -5.43 4.67 8.30
CA ILE A 7 -4.91 4.63 9.66
C ILE A 7 -4.75 3.16 10.01
N MET A 8 -3.58 2.60 9.72
CA MET A 8 -3.28 1.20 10.07
C MET A 8 -2.45 1.15 11.35
N ARG A 9 -2.97 0.47 12.39
CA ARG A 9 -2.20 0.09 13.58
C ARG A 9 -2.04 -1.43 13.59
N GLY A 10 -0.80 -1.91 13.67
CA GLY A 10 -0.49 -3.23 14.24
C GLY A 10 -0.71 -4.46 13.36
N TRP A 11 -0.44 -4.41 12.05
CA TRP A 11 -0.56 -5.58 11.17
C TRP A 11 0.75 -5.86 10.44
N ASN A 12 1.67 -6.53 11.12
CA ASN A 12 2.92 -7.01 10.52
C ASN A 12 2.84 -8.53 10.38
N GLU A 13 2.22 -9.01 9.30
CA GLU A 13 2.40 -10.41 8.90
C GLU A 13 3.67 -10.54 8.08
N CYS A 14 4.48 -11.55 8.37
CA CYS A 14 5.66 -11.86 7.59
C CYS A 14 5.28 -12.72 6.38
N ARG A 15 5.47 -12.20 5.17
CA ARG A 15 5.26 -12.93 3.91
C ARG A 15 6.61 -13.25 3.26
N PRO A 16 6.76 -14.40 2.58
CA PRO A 16 7.97 -14.67 1.81
C PRO A 16 8.07 -13.66 0.65
N SER A 17 9.26 -13.09 0.45
CA SER A 17 9.53 -12.17 -0.65
C SER A 17 9.58 -12.92 -1.99
N MET A 18 9.10 -12.23 -3.02
CA MET A 18 8.94 -12.75 -4.36
C MET A 18 9.44 -11.71 -5.36
N TRP A 19 10.04 -12.18 -6.45
CA TRP A 19 10.47 -11.35 -7.58
C TRP A 19 9.65 -11.75 -8.80
N PHE A 20 9.28 -10.75 -9.60
CA PHE A 20 8.72 -10.97 -10.93
C PHE A 20 9.85 -10.91 -11.95
N HIS A 21 9.87 -11.87 -12.88
CA HIS A 21 10.73 -11.84 -14.04
C HIS A 21 9.87 -11.53 -15.26
N HIS A 22 10.31 -10.56 -16.05
CA HIS A 22 9.73 -10.27 -17.36
C HIS A 22 10.74 -10.63 -18.43
N ASP A 23 10.43 -11.66 -19.21
CA ASP A 23 11.31 -12.18 -20.24
C ASP A 23 11.18 -11.31 -21.50
N LEU A 24 12.01 -10.26 -21.61
CA LEU A 24 11.94 -9.25 -22.69
C LEU A 24 12.04 -9.83 -24.12
N GLY A 25 12.46 -11.09 -24.27
CA GLY A 25 12.55 -11.78 -25.57
C GLY A 25 11.26 -12.47 -26.03
N ARG A 26 10.27 -12.62 -25.15
CA ARG A 26 8.95 -13.17 -25.46
C ARG A 26 7.92 -12.11 -25.05
N ASP A 27 7.44 -11.36 -26.03
CA ASP A 27 6.41 -10.33 -25.85
C ASP A 27 5.02 -10.99 -25.65
N THR A 28 4.93 -11.95 -24.72
CA THR A 28 3.70 -12.70 -24.39
C THR A 28 2.88 -11.99 -23.31
N GLY A 29 3.43 -10.96 -22.67
CA GLY A 29 2.77 -10.23 -21.59
C GLY A 29 2.58 -11.04 -20.30
N GLU A 30 3.21 -12.22 -20.22
CA GLU A 30 3.15 -13.08 -19.03
C GLU A 30 4.27 -12.72 -18.06
N PHE A 31 3.91 -12.61 -16.77
CA PHE A 31 4.85 -12.38 -15.68
C PHE A 31 5.05 -13.68 -14.91
N ASP A 32 6.30 -14.12 -14.81
CA ASP A 32 6.67 -15.27 -14.00
C ASP A 32 7.04 -14.83 -12.59
N PHE A 33 6.52 -15.55 -11.59
CA PHE A 33 6.74 -15.27 -10.18
C PHE A 33 7.68 -16.30 -9.57
N GLU A 34 8.76 -15.84 -8.95
CA GLU A 34 9.71 -16.72 -8.27
C GLU A 34 9.97 -16.25 -6.83
N LEU A 35 10.05 -17.22 -5.92
CA LEU A 35 10.45 -16.94 -4.54
C LEU A 35 11.93 -16.52 -4.49
N GLU A 36 12.22 -15.47 -3.72
CA GLU A 36 13.59 -15.04 -3.45
C GLU A 36 14.39 -16.19 -2.80
N LYS A 37 15.62 -16.43 -3.29
CA LYS A 37 16.55 -17.43 -2.76
C LYS A 37 17.83 -16.74 -2.27
N PRO A 38 18.21 -16.87 -0.98
CA PRO A 38 17.51 -17.61 0.08
C PRO A 38 16.16 -16.96 0.44
N THR A 39 15.20 -17.76 0.92
CA THR A 39 13.87 -17.26 1.31
C THR A 39 14.00 -16.22 2.40
N ARG A 40 13.56 -15.00 2.09
CA ARG A 40 13.50 -13.88 3.01
C ARG A 40 12.04 -13.59 3.34
N TYR A 41 11.77 -13.30 4.60
CA TYR A 41 10.45 -12.89 5.06
C TYR A 41 10.42 -11.37 5.21
N VAL A 42 9.36 -10.75 4.70
CA VAL A 42 9.14 -9.31 4.77
C VAL A 42 7.88 -9.02 5.58
N PRO A 43 7.93 -8.12 6.58
CA PRO A 43 6.73 -7.63 7.22
C PRO A 43 5.91 -6.85 6.18
N TRP A 44 4.65 -7.21 6.04
CA TRP A 44 3.72 -6.56 5.11
C TRP A 44 2.34 -6.44 5.73
N CYS A 45 1.60 -5.40 5.31
CA CYS A 45 0.21 -5.24 5.69
C CYS A 45 -0.68 -6.10 4.79
N SER A 46 -1.28 -7.16 5.36
CA SER A 46 -2.17 -8.07 4.62
C SER A 46 -3.62 -7.58 4.50
N VAL A 47 -3.98 -6.51 5.20
CA VAL A 47 -5.34 -5.97 5.18
C VAL A 47 -5.65 -5.40 3.79
N ASP A 48 -6.75 -5.84 3.17
CA ASP A 48 -7.33 -5.13 2.04
C ASP A 48 -8.21 -3.98 2.56
N PRO A 49 -7.86 -2.71 2.31
CA PRO A 49 -8.68 -1.57 2.70
C PRO A 49 -10.01 -1.46 1.94
N PHE A 50 -10.17 -2.15 0.79
CA PHE A 50 -11.33 -2.07 -0.07
C PHE A 50 -11.75 -3.44 -0.60
N PRO A 51 -12.16 -4.36 0.28
CA PRO A 51 -12.59 -5.68 -0.13
C PRO A 51 -13.84 -5.60 -1.01
N SER A 52 -14.00 -6.57 -1.91
CA SER A 52 -15.23 -6.73 -2.67
C SER A 52 -16.40 -7.08 -1.73
N PRO A 53 -17.66 -6.80 -2.12
CA PRO A 53 -18.82 -7.16 -1.30
C PRO A 53 -18.88 -8.64 -0.95
N GLU A 54 -18.37 -9.51 -1.83
CA GLU A 54 -18.33 -10.97 -1.65
C GLU A 54 -17.32 -11.40 -0.57
N ASN A 55 -16.21 -10.67 -0.41
CA ASN A 55 -15.13 -11.02 0.52
C ASN A 55 -15.16 -10.19 1.82
N LEU A 56 -16.09 -9.24 1.95
CA LEU A 56 -16.10 -8.27 3.04
C LEU A 56 -16.22 -8.93 4.42
N GLU A 57 -17.11 -9.91 4.59
CA GLU A 57 -17.29 -10.59 5.88
C GLU A 57 -16.04 -11.35 6.31
N ASP A 58 -15.37 -12.02 5.36
CA ASP A 58 -14.12 -12.74 5.61
C ASP A 58 -12.99 -11.80 6.02
N GLU A 59 -12.86 -10.64 5.36
CA GLU A 59 -11.84 -9.64 5.70
C GLU A 59 -12.11 -8.98 7.05
N ILE A 60 -13.38 -8.68 7.38
CA ILE A 60 -13.77 -8.18 8.71
C ILE A 60 -13.41 -9.21 9.80
N SER A 61 -13.64 -10.50 9.53
CA SER A 61 -13.32 -11.58 10.45
C SER A 61 -11.81 -11.74 10.68
N LYS A 62 -11.00 -11.60 9.61
CA LYS A 62 -9.52 -11.67 9.70
C LYS A 62 -8.92 -10.44 10.39
N PHE A 63 -9.46 -9.25 10.12
CA PHE A 63 -8.88 -7.97 10.55
C PHE A 63 -9.86 -7.09 11.34
N PRO A 64 -10.47 -7.58 12.42
CA PRO A 64 -11.57 -6.89 13.10
C PRO A 64 -11.14 -5.54 13.70
N LEU A 65 -9.88 -5.37 14.11
CA LEU A 65 -9.40 -4.10 14.67
C LEU A 65 -9.24 -3.00 13.61
N TYR A 66 -9.05 -3.38 12.35
CA TYR A 66 -8.99 -2.43 11.24
C TYR A 66 -10.41 -1.93 10.92
N PHE A 67 -11.35 -2.85 10.68
CA PHE A 67 -12.71 -2.51 10.29
C PHE A 67 -13.55 -1.91 11.43
N ASN A 68 -13.27 -2.25 12.69
CA ASN A 68 -13.88 -1.61 13.86
C ASN A 68 -13.11 -0.37 14.36
N GLY A 69 -12.02 -0.01 13.68
CA GLY A 69 -11.18 1.13 14.02
C GLY A 69 -11.76 2.47 13.55
N PRO A 70 -11.02 3.58 13.73
CA PRO A 70 -11.38 4.86 13.14
C PRO A 70 -11.38 4.75 11.61
N PRO A 71 -12.32 5.41 10.92
CA PRO A 71 -12.34 5.38 9.46
C PRO A 71 -11.07 6.02 8.88
N PRO A 72 -10.60 5.55 7.72
CA PRO A 72 -9.46 6.13 7.03
C PRO A 72 -9.79 7.55 6.53
N PHE A 73 -8.75 8.34 6.26
CA PHE A 73 -8.90 9.62 5.59
C PHE A 73 -8.90 9.40 4.08
N GLU A 74 -9.82 10.05 3.37
CA GLU A 74 -9.92 9.94 1.91
C GLU A 74 -9.67 11.28 1.25
N CYS A 75 -8.85 11.28 0.20
CA CYS A 75 -8.63 12.47 -0.61
C CYS A 75 -8.42 12.12 -2.09
N THR A 76 -8.81 13.06 -2.96
CA THR A 76 -8.60 12.94 -4.41
C THR A 76 -7.67 14.06 -4.83
N VAL A 77 -6.56 13.72 -5.45
CA VAL A 77 -5.59 14.68 -6.01
C VAL A 77 -5.83 14.79 -7.52
N LYS A 78 -6.23 15.98 -7.95
CA LYS A 78 -6.51 16.34 -9.34
C LYS A 78 -5.27 16.91 -10.03
N ALA A 79 -5.38 17.11 -11.33
CA ALA A 79 -4.32 17.73 -12.12
C ALA A 79 -3.99 19.14 -11.58
N GLY A 80 -2.70 19.41 -11.37
CA GLY A 80 -2.21 20.67 -10.82
C GLY A 80 -2.24 20.78 -9.29
N GLU A 81 -2.82 19.80 -8.60
CA GLU A 81 -2.82 19.77 -7.12
C GLU A 81 -1.57 19.06 -6.58
N ILE A 82 -1.18 19.42 -5.36
CA ILE A 82 -0.07 18.80 -4.64
C ILE A 82 -0.60 18.27 -3.32
N LEU A 83 -0.30 17.00 -3.04
CA LEU A 83 -0.54 16.38 -1.74
C LEU A 83 0.78 16.30 -0.97
N TYR A 84 0.81 16.92 0.21
CA TYR A 84 1.87 16.63 1.18
C TYR A 84 1.50 15.39 1.98
N LEU A 85 2.24 14.31 1.75
CA LEU A 85 2.13 13.06 2.49
C LEU A 85 3.22 13.00 3.57
N PRO A 86 2.88 13.09 4.87
CA PRO A 86 3.90 13.08 5.91
C PRO A 86 4.56 11.71 6.06
N SER A 87 5.81 11.70 6.56
CA SER A 87 6.58 10.48 6.81
C SER A 87 5.85 9.53 7.76
N MET A 88 5.97 8.22 7.52
CA MET A 88 5.40 7.13 8.33
C MET A 88 3.86 6.98 8.26
N TRP A 89 3.18 7.70 7.36
CA TRP A 89 1.74 7.52 7.14
C TRP A 89 1.47 6.35 6.19
N PHE A 90 0.60 5.44 6.62
CA PHE A 90 0.08 4.39 5.76
C PHE A 90 -0.86 4.98 4.72
N HIS A 91 -0.71 4.54 3.48
CA HIS A 91 -1.48 5.06 2.36
C HIS A 91 -1.69 3.98 1.32
N HIS A 92 -2.84 4.05 0.68
CA HIS A 92 -3.27 3.21 -0.41
C HIS A 92 -3.66 4.11 -1.58
N VAL A 93 -3.14 3.81 -2.77
CA VAL A 93 -3.31 4.65 -3.95
C VAL A 93 -4.13 3.91 -4.99
N ARG A 94 -5.12 4.61 -5.55
CA ARG A 94 -5.87 4.23 -6.73
C ARG A 94 -5.71 5.32 -7.79
N GLN A 95 -5.76 4.94 -9.05
CA GLN A 95 -5.73 5.88 -10.15
C GLN A 95 -6.98 5.65 -10.98
N SER A 96 -7.65 6.74 -11.35
CA SER A 96 -8.77 6.69 -12.28
C SER A 96 -8.18 6.46 -13.66
N GLY A 97 -8.39 5.26 -14.19
CA GLY A 97 -8.30 5.00 -15.61
C GLY A 97 -9.69 4.57 -16.05
N GLU A 98 -10.52 5.52 -16.49
CA GLU A 98 -11.59 5.12 -17.42
C GLU A 98 -10.92 4.73 -18.74
N ASP A 99 -11.54 3.83 -19.52
CA ASP A 99 -10.94 3.25 -20.72
C ASP A 99 -10.33 4.32 -21.66
N GLY A 100 -9.00 4.43 -21.63
CA GLY A 100 -8.21 5.36 -22.45
C GLY A 100 -7.62 6.57 -21.73
N GLU A 101 -7.98 6.85 -20.48
CA GLU A 101 -7.41 7.98 -19.71
C GLU A 101 -6.16 7.59 -18.92
N LEU A 102 -5.05 8.28 -19.19
CA LEU A 102 -3.77 8.07 -18.52
C LEU A 102 -3.62 9.01 -17.31
N THR A 103 -3.45 8.46 -16.12
CA THR A 103 -3.06 9.23 -14.93
C THR A 103 -1.53 9.38 -14.86
N ILE A 104 -1.03 10.61 -14.95
CA ILE A 104 0.40 10.93 -14.75
C ILE A 104 0.56 11.72 -13.45
N ALA A 105 1.48 11.31 -12.59
CA ALA A 105 1.81 11.99 -11.33
C ALA A 105 3.32 12.02 -11.09
N ILE A 106 3.80 13.06 -10.43
CA ILE A 106 5.21 13.24 -10.02
C ILE A 106 5.25 13.33 -8.50
N ASN A 107 6.16 12.59 -7.88
CA ASN A 107 6.39 12.62 -6.44
C ASN A 107 7.85 13.03 -6.14
N TYR A 108 8.03 13.82 -5.10
CA TYR A 108 9.34 14.23 -4.59
C TYR A 108 9.55 13.61 -3.22
N TRP A 109 10.56 12.77 -3.07
CA TRP A 109 10.88 12.11 -1.81
C TRP A 109 12.03 12.83 -1.12
N TYR A 110 11.79 13.19 0.13
CA TYR A 110 12.77 13.80 1.02
C TYR A 110 12.95 12.88 2.22
N ASP A 111 14.20 12.70 2.65
CA ASP A 111 14.49 11.94 3.87
C ASP A 111 13.76 12.57 5.06
N MET A 112 13.11 11.71 5.86
CA MET A 112 12.47 12.17 7.09
C MET A 112 13.51 12.57 8.12
N GLN A 113 13.12 13.46 9.04
CA GLN A 113 13.91 13.73 10.23
C GLN A 113 13.73 12.59 11.23
N PHE A 114 14.82 11.92 11.59
CA PHE A 114 14.85 10.83 12.58
C PHE A 114 14.84 11.38 14.01
N ASP A 115 13.76 12.06 14.37
CA ASP A 115 13.59 12.71 15.66
C ASP A 115 12.76 11.85 16.63
N ILE A 116 12.29 12.48 17.72
CA ILE A 116 11.50 11.82 18.76
C ILE A 116 10.22 11.16 18.21
N LYS A 117 9.63 11.68 17.12
CA LYS A 117 8.43 11.09 16.49
C LYS A 117 8.73 9.70 15.94
N TYR A 118 9.90 9.53 15.34
CA TYR A 118 10.38 8.24 14.84
C TYR A 118 10.63 7.25 16.00
N ALA A 119 11.28 7.70 17.07
CA ALA A 119 11.53 6.86 18.24
C ALA A 119 10.23 6.36 18.89
N TYR A 120 9.20 7.22 18.98
CA TYR A 120 7.88 6.79 19.46
C TYR A 120 7.19 5.83 18.50
N PHE A 121 7.28 6.05 17.20
CA PHE A 121 6.69 5.15 16.21
C PHE A 121 7.25 3.72 16.36
N LEU A 122 8.57 3.58 16.49
CA LEU A 122 9.22 2.28 16.70
C LEU A 122 8.79 1.58 17.99
N ARG A 123 8.36 2.33 19.01
CA ARG A 123 7.90 1.77 20.29
C ARG A 123 6.45 1.29 20.25
N VAL A 124 5.62 1.88 19.39
CA VAL A 124 4.17 1.61 19.32
C VAL A 124 3.85 0.48 18.33
N GLN A 125 4.76 0.20 17.39
CA GLN A 125 4.69 -0.92 16.45
C GLN A 125 4.92 -2.29 17.12
#